data_AF-A0AAW2YGW3-F1
#
_entry.id   AF-A0AAW2YGW3-F1
#
_cell.length_a   1.000
_cell.length_b   1.000
_cell.length_c   1.000
_cell.angle_alpha   90.00
_cell.angle_beta   90.00
_cell.angle_gamma   90.00
#
_symmetry.space_group_name_H-M   'P 1'
#
loop_
_entity.id
_entity.type
_entity.pdbx_description
1 polymer ?
#
loop_
_entity_poly.entity_id
_entity_poly.type
_entity_poly.pdbx_seq_one_letter_code
_entity_poly.pdbx_strand_id
1 'polypeptide(L)'
;MQDVFRSSRVRVTIGLSVIVLLLFIFVLYTQKLSEGNKTYITEYKNADALLEQPKSKSNSKCGLEPPGLGTLTKEEVGRMTWSFMHTMLANLRSTNSSSSKVSEAIQIVKSTTNLFPCVVCSEDFSNILTELPYEKFVLSEVGSNYKKNPSNVLSRWLCVLHNKVNTKLGKTLFSCEDDDLEKRWKMGSKKC
;
A
#
# COMPACT_ATOMS: atom_id res chain seq x y z
N MET A 1 -4.51 -62.85 23.15
CA MET A 1 -4.39 -62.35 21.76
C MET A 1 -5.56 -61.44 21.34
N GLN A 2 -6.78 -61.62 21.87
CA GLN A 2 -7.96 -60.80 21.52
C GLN A 2 -7.91 -59.32 21.99
N ASP A 3 -7.28 -59.02 23.14
CA ASP A 3 -7.22 -57.63 23.66
C ASP A 3 -6.32 -56.69 22.84
N VAL A 4 -5.27 -57.23 22.21
CA VAL A 4 -4.37 -56.44 21.34
C VAL A 4 -5.11 -55.97 20.08
N PHE A 5 -5.96 -56.82 19.50
CA PHE A 5 -6.78 -56.46 18.33
C PHE A 5 -7.88 -55.45 18.69
N ARG A 6 -8.46 -55.53 19.90
CA ARG A 6 -9.47 -54.57 20.37
C ARG A 6 -8.86 -53.18 20.59
N SER A 7 -7.68 -53.11 21.22
CA SER A 7 -6.95 -51.84 21.41
C SER A 7 -6.51 -51.20 20.10
N SER A 8 -6.04 -52.01 19.14
CA SER A 8 -5.62 -51.51 17.83
C SER A 8 -6.81 -51.00 16.99
N ARG A 9 -7.96 -51.70 17.02
CA ARG A 9 -9.20 -51.24 16.36
C ARG A 9 -9.73 -49.92 16.94
N VAL A 10 -9.65 -49.74 18.26
CA VAL A 10 -10.06 -48.49 18.92
C VAL A 10 -9.15 -47.31 18.56
N ARG A 11 -7.84 -47.53 18.42
CA ARG A 11 -6.91 -46.47 17.99
C ARG A 11 -7.14 -46.04 16.55
N VAL A 12 -7.45 -47.00 15.66
CA VAL A 12 -7.76 -46.73 14.25
C VAL A 12 -9.09 -45.97 14.12
N THR A 13 -10.13 -46.34 14.87
CA THR A 13 -11.41 -45.63 14.82
C THR A 13 -11.31 -44.21 15.38
N ILE A 14 -10.57 -43.98 16.47
CA ILE A 14 -10.33 -42.63 17.00
C ILE A 14 -9.55 -41.78 15.97
N GLY A 15 -8.52 -42.34 15.34
CA GLY A 15 -7.75 -41.64 14.30
C GLY A 15 -8.61 -41.23 13.10
N LEU A 16 -9.48 -42.13 12.61
CA LEU A 16 -10.41 -41.83 11.52
C LEU A 16 -11.42 -40.75 11.91
N SER A 17 -11.97 -40.79 13.13
CA SER A 17 -12.90 -39.77 13.62
C SER A 17 -12.27 -38.38 13.72
N VAL A 18 -10.99 -38.29 14.14
CA VAL A 18 -10.26 -37.02 14.18
C VAL A 18 -10.00 -36.47 12.78
N ILE A 19 -9.63 -37.32 11.82
CA ILE A 19 -9.41 -36.91 10.42
C ILE A 19 -10.72 -36.40 9.81
N VAL A 20 -11.83 -37.09 10.02
CA VAL A 20 -13.15 -36.65 9.53
C VAL A 20 -13.54 -35.29 10.13
N LEU A 21 -13.28 -35.08 11.42
CA LEU A 21 -13.53 -33.80 12.08
C LEU A 21 -12.67 -32.67 11.50
N LEU A 22 -11.38 -32.93 11.27
CA LEU A 22 -10.47 -31.93 10.68
C LEU A 22 -10.85 -31.59 9.23
N LEU A 23 -11.25 -32.58 8.44
CA LEU A 23 -11.76 -32.35 7.08
C LEU A 23 -13.05 -31.55 7.09
N PHE A 24 -13.95 -31.82 8.04
CA PHE A 24 -15.18 -31.05 8.20
C PHE A 24 -14.90 -29.58 8.57
N ILE A 25 -13.99 -29.34 9.52
CA ILE A 25 -13.56 -27.98 9.89
C ILE A 25 -12.93 -27.26 8.71
N PHE A 26 -12.08 -27.94 7.93
CA PHE A 26 -11.47 -27.38 6.73
C PHE A 26 -12.53 -26.99 5.69
N VAL A 27 -13.51 -27.85 5.43
CA VAL A 27 -14.63 -27.54 4.53
C VAL A 27 -15.41 -26.31 5.01
N LEU A 28 -15.77 -26.24 6.29
CA LEU A 28 -16.46 -25.07 6.86
C LEU A 28 -15.63 -23.78 6.74
N TYR A 29 -14.32 -23.88 6.94
CA TYR A 29 -13.40 -22.75 6.78
C TYR A 29 -13.36 -22.27 5.32
N THR A 30 -13.27 -23.18 4.35
CA THR A 30 -13.28 -22.82 2.92
C THR A 30 -14.62 -22.23 2.47
N GLN A 31 -15.75 -22.72 2.99
CA GLN A 31 -17.08 -22.17 2.71
C GLN A 31 -17.20 -20.73 3.23
N LYS A 32 -16.73 -20.45 4.46
CA LYS A 32 -16.75 -19.11 5.05
C LYS A 32 -15.86 -18.11 4.28
N LEU A 33 -14.70 -18.54 3.78
CA LEU A 33 -13.85 -17.70 2.92
C LEU A 33 -14.52 -17.41 1.58
N SER A 34 -15.21 -18.39 0.98
CA SER A 34 -15.97 -18.21 -0.26
C SER A 34 -17.12 -17.20 -0.09
N GLU A 35 -17.84 -17.24 1.04
CA GLU A 35 -18.91 -16.29 1.34
C GLU A 35 -18.39 -14.86 1.49
N GLY A 36 -17.29 -14.66 2.22
CA GLY A 36 -16.66 -13.34 2.36
C GLY A 36 -16.23 -12.73 1.02
N ASN A 37 -15.69 -13.55 0.11
CA ASN A 37 -15.30 -13.10 -1.23
C ASN A 37 -16.52 -12.72 -2.10
N LYS A 38 -17.64 -13.45 -1.99
CA LYS A 38 -18.87 -13.13 -2.73
C LYS A 38 -19.50 -11.82 -2.28
N THR A 39 -19.55 -11.56 -0.98
CA THR A 39 -20.09 -10.31 -0.43
C THR A 39 -19.24 -9.12 -0.88
N TYR A 40 -17.92 -9.23 -0.79
CA TYR A 40 -16.98 -8.20 -1.24
C TYR A 40 -17.10 -7.88 -2.75
N ILE A 41 -17.16 -8.90 -3.60
CA ILE A 41 -17.31 -8.72 -5.06
C ILE A 41 -18.66 -8.05 -5.40
N THR A 42 -19.72 -8.37 -4.67
CA THR A 42 -21.06 -7.81 -4.91
C THR A 42 -21.13 -6.33 -4.53
N GLU A 43 -20.54 -5.97 -3.39
CA GLU A 43 -20.49 -4.58 -2.92
C GLU A 43 -19.67 -3.69 -3.88
N TYR A 44 -18.52 -4.18 -4.38
CA TYR A 44 -17.70 -3.45 -5.35
C TYR A 44 -18.39 -3.26 -6.72
N LYS A 45 -19.02 -4.30 -7.26
CA LYS A 45 -19.76 -4.22 -8.54
C LYS A 45 -20.94 -3.24 -8.49
N ASN A 46 -21.61 -3.16 -7.34
CA ASN A 46 -22.70 -2.20 -7.14
C ASN A 46 -22.20 -0.76 -7.03
N ALA A 47 -20.99 -0.55 -6.50
CA ALA A 47 -20.35 0.77 -6.43
C ALA A 47 -19.88 1.26 -7.81
N ASP A 48 -19.30 0.39 -8.65
CA ASP A 48 -18.90 0.72 -10.02
C ASP A 48 -20.11 1.07 -10.91
N ALA A 49 -21.25 0.41 -10.72
CA ALA A 49 -22.49 0.72 -11.43
C ALA A 49 -23.06 2.11 -11.11
N LEU A 50 -22.65 2.73 -9.99
CA LEU A 50 -23.03 4.09 -9.60
C LEU A 50 -22.04 5.17 -10.10
N LEU A 51 -20.91 4.76 -10.69
CA LEU A 51 -19.87 5.65 -11.21
C LEU A 51 -19.86 5.78 -12.74
N GLU A 52 -20.79 5.12 -13.46
CA GLU A 52 -21.00 5.42 -14.88
C GLU A 52 -21.67 6.79 -15.06
N GLN A 53 -20.83 7.83 -15.05
CA GLN A 53 -21.20 9.14 -15.57
C GLN A 53 -21.50 9.02 -17.07
N PRO A 54 -22.54 9.70 -17.59
CA PRO A 54 -22.83 9.68 -19.02
C PRO A 54 -21.63 10.30 -19.77
N LYS A 55 -21.11 9.55 -20.75
CA LYS A 55 -20.12 10.07 -21.72
C LYS A 55 -20.76 11.20 -22.52
N SER A 56 -20.64 12.43 -22.03
CA SER A 56 -21.02 13.61 -22.81
C SER A 56 -19.99 13.79 -23.92
N LYS A 57 -20.47 13.74 -25.16
CA LYS A 57 -19.69 14.17 -26.33
C LYS A 57 -19.46 15.67 -26.21
N SER A 58 -18.31 16.07 -25.66
CA SER A 58 -17.87 17.46 -25.72
C SER A 58 -17.13 17.70 -27.02
N ASN A 59 -17.85 18.26 -27.99
CA ASN A 59 -17.24 19.00 -29.09
C ASN A 59 -17.09 20.44 -28.60
N SER A 60 -15.96 20.79 -27.98
CA SER A 60 -15.64 22.20 -27.76
C SER A 60 -14.14 22.46 -27.84
N LYS A 61 -13.83 23.30 -28.83
CA LYS A 61 -12.67 24.18 -28.96
C LYS A 61 -12.00 24.48 -27.62
N CYS A 62 -10.68 24.32 -27.62
CA CYS A 62 -9.78 24.95 -26.66
C CYS A 62 -10.17 26.42 -26.47
N GLY A 63 -10.66 26.75 -25.28
CA GLY A 63 -11.07 28.09 -24.87
C GLY A 63 -10.89 28.19 -23.36
N LEU A 64 -9.67 28.54 -22.97
CA LEU A 64 -9.34 28.97 -21.62
C LEU A 64 -9.82 30.42 -21.45
N GLU A 65 -10.77 30.67 -20.55
CA GLU A 65 -10.93 31.94 -19.82
C GLU A 65 -11.58 31.65 -18.45
N PRO A 66 -11.32 32.43 -17.37
CA PRO A 66 -10.81 33.81 -17.35
C PRO A 66 -9.45 33.98 -16.60
N PRO A 67 -8.77 35.13 -16.77
CA PRO A 67 -7.52 35.42 -16.07
C PRO A 67 -7.79 35.81 -14.62
N GLY A 68 -7.28 35.03 -13.66
CA GLY A 68 -7.26 35.42 -12.24
C GLY A 68 -7.61 34.35 -11.20
N LEU A 69 -8.00 33.13 -11.58
CA LEU A 69 -8.18 32.01 -10.65
C LEU A 69 -7.11 30.94 -10.95
N GLY A 70 -5.91 31.17 -10.43
CA GLY A 70 -4.70 30.38 -10.72
C GLY A 70 -4.90 28.88 -10.49
N THR A 71 -4.93 28.11 -11.57
CA THR A 71 -4.88 26.65 -11.50
C THR A 71 -3.45 26.23 -11.16
N LEU A 72 -3.30 25.34 -10.18
CA LEU A 72 -1.99 24.83 -9.80
C LEU A 72 -1.39 24.01 -10.95
N THR A 73 -0.12 24.26 -11.25
CA THR A 73 0.63 23.45 -12.22
C THR A 73 0.86 22.05 -11.68
N LYS A 74 1.08 21.09 -12.58
CA LYS A 74 1.45 19.70 -12.25
C LYS A 74 2.66 19.66 -11.30
N GLU A 75 3.63 20.54 -11.53
CA GLU A 75 4.86 20.63 -10.76
C GLU A 75 4.62 21.17 -9.35
N GLU A 76 3.73 22.16 -9.20
CA GLU A 76 3.33 22.67 -7.88
C GLU A 76 2.64 21.58 -7.06
N VAL A 77 1.62 20.93 -7.63
CA VAL A 77 0.92 19.82 -6.98
C VAL A 77 1.90 18.71 -6.61
N GLY A 78 2.77 18.29 -7.53
CA GLY A 78 3.78 17.28 -7.27
C GLY A 78 4.71 17.64 -6.10
N ARG A 79 5.25 18.88 -6.06
CA ARG A 79 6.11 19.34 -4.96
C ARG A 79 5.39 19.31 -3.61
N MET A 80 4.14 19.76 -3.56
CA MET A 80 3.36 19.78 -2.34
C MET A 80 3.05 18.35 -1.86
N THR A 81 2.64 17.46 -2.75
CA THR A 81 2.37 16.05 -2.44
C THR A 81 3.61 15.32 -1.93
N TRP A 82 4.78 15.51 -2.55
CA TRP A 82 6.03 14.94 -2.04
C TRP A 82 6.38 15.48 -0.66
N SER A 83 6.22 16.80 -0.46
CA SER A 83 6.51 17.43 0.84
C SER A 83 5.61 16.90 1.95
N PHE A 84 4.31 16.73 1.67
CA PHE A 84 3.36 16.11 2.59
C PHE A 84 3.77 14.69 2.95
N MET A 85 3.98 13.81 1.96
CA MET A 85 4.27 12.40 2.23
C MET A 85 5.60 12.22 2.97
N HIS A 86 6.67 12.90 2.55
CA HIS A 86 7.97 12.77 3.21
C HIS A 86 7.95 13.30 4.65
N THR A 87 7.27 14.43 4.90
CA THR A 87 7.14 14.99 6.26
C THR A 87 6.27 14.10 7.15
N MET A 88 5.18 13.53 6.61
CA MET A 88 4.34 12.55 7.31
C MET A 88 5.19 11.37 7.80
N LEU A 89 6.01 10.79 6.92
CA LEU A 89 6.86 9.64 7.28
C LEU A 89 8.00 10.02 8.24
N ALA A 90 8.58 11.20 8.11
CA ALA A 90 9.58 11.70 9.06
C ALA A 90 9.02 11.81 10.49
N ASN A 91 7.76 12.23 10.65
CA ASN A 91 7.09 12.28 11.95
C ASN A 91 6.74 10.89 12.52
N LEU A 92 6.56 9.88 11.67
CA LEU A 92 6.41 8.49 12.12
C LEU A 92 7.73 7.88 12.62
N ARG A 93 8.89 8.41 12.19
CA ARG A 93 10.22 7.99 12.68
C ARG A 93 10.50 8.51 14.09
N SER A 94 10.10 9.75 14.40
CA SER A 94 10.36 10.38 15.70
C SER A 94 9.53 9.83 16.85
N THR A 95 8.52 9.00 16.54
CA THR A 95 7.64 8.36 17.50
C THR A 95 7.78 6.84 17.42
N ASN A 96 7.58 6.13 18.53
CA ASN A 96 7.42 4.66 18.52
C ASN A 96 6.06 4.32 17.87
N SER A 97 5.94 4.57 16.57
CA SER A 97 4.69 4.43 15.82
C SER A 97 4.19 2.99 15.86
N SER A 98 2.90 2.84 16.13
CA SER A 98 2.23 1.54 16.06
C SER A 98 2.27 0.98 14.63
N SER A 99 2.20 -0.34 14.51
CA SER A 99 2.05 -1.02 13.21
C SER A 99 0.86 -0.50 12.41
N SER A 100 -0.22 -0.08 13.07
CA SER A 100 -1.40 0.52 12.42
C SER A 100 -1.05 1.81 11.67
N LYS A 101 -0.29 2.73 12.27
CA LYS A 101 0.11 4.00 11.61
C LYS A 101 1.00 3.76 10.40
N VAL A 102 1.87 2.76 10.46
CA VAL A 102 2.69 2.36 9.31
C VAL A 102 1.80 1.85 8.17
N SER A 103 0.80 1.02 8.49
CA SER A 103 -0.18 0.52 7.51
C SER A 103 -1.00 1.64 6.87
N GLU A 104 -1.48 2.60 7.67
CA GLU A 104 -2.21 3.77 7.19
C GLU A 104 -1.36 4.63 6.26
N ALA A 105 -0.09 4.85 6.60
CA ALA A 105 0.83 5.62 5.77
C ALA A 105 1.12 4.93 4.43
N ILE A 106 1.27 3.60 4.41
CA ILE A 106 1.38 2.83 3.16
C ILE A 106 0.10 3.01 2.33
N GLN A 107 -1.07 2.96 2.96
CA GLN A 107 -2.34 3.18 2.27
C GLN A 107 -2.44 4.61 1.71
N ILE A 108 -1.96 5.63 2.43
CA ILE A 108 -1.92 7.01 1.92
C ILE A 108 -1.07 7.10 0.65
N VAL A 109 0.10 6.46 0.59
CA VAL A 109 0.94 6.44 -0.62
C VAL A 109 0.20 5.76 -1.79
N LYS A 110 -0.43 4.61 -1.53
CA LYS A 110 -1.23 3.88 -2.54
C LYS A 110 -2.43 4.71 -3.03
N SER A 111 -3.20 5.28 -2.11
CA SER A 111 -4.37 6.11 -2.45
C SER A 111 -3.99 7.40 -3.17
N THR A 112 -2.90 8.05 -2.75
CA THR A 112 -2.38 9.27 -3.42
C THR A 112 -2.06 8.99 -4.88
N THR A 113 -1.55 7.80 -5.17
CA THR A 113 -1.25 7.36 -6.54
C THR A 113 -2.52 7.25 -7.36
N ASN A 114 -3.52 6.53 -6.86
CA ASN A 114 -4.79 6.31 -7.55
C ASN A 114 -5.62 7.59 -7.75
N LEU A 115 -5.53 8.53 -6.81
CA LEU A 115 -6.32 9.76 -6.80
C LEU A 115 -5.54 10.99 -7.29
N PHE A 116 -4.32 10.80 -7.80
CA PHE A 116 -3.50 11.93 -8.22
C PHE A 116 -4.15 12.66 -9.40
N PRO A 117 -4.31 13.99 -9.36
CA PRO A 117 -5.14 14.73 -10.33
C PRO A 117 -4.58 14.74 -11.76
N CYS A 118 -3.29 14.44 -11.93
CA CYS A 118 -2.68 14.22 -13.24
C CYS A 118 -2.79 12.74 -13.62
N VAL A 119 -3.67 12.42 -14.57
CA VAL A 119 -3.93 11.04 -15.03
C VAL A 119 -2.66 10.30 -15.44
N VAL A 120 -1.85 10.90 -16.32
CA VAL A 120 -0.60 10.28 -16.79
C VAL A 120 0.39 10.07 -15.64
N CYS A 121 0.41 10.98 -14.67
CA CYS A 121 1.27 10.85 -13.49
C CYS A 121 0.79 9.74 -12.55
N SER A 122 -0.54 9.59 -12.40
CA SER A 122 -1.18 8.55 -11.62
C SER A 122 -0.88 7.16 -12.21
N GLU A 123 -1.05 6.99 -13.52
CA GLU A 123 -0.72 5.75 -14.24
C GLU A 123 0.77 5.40 -14.13
N ASP A 124 1.64 6.38 -14.38
CA ASP A 124 3.09 6.21 -14.25
C ASP A 124 3.49 5.77 -12.84
N PHE A 125 2.94 6.43 -11.83
CA PHE A 125 3.29 6.12 -10.45
C PHE A 125 2.68 4.80 -9.98
N SER A 126 1.52 4.41 -10.52
CA SER A 126 0.93 3.09 -10.31
C SER A 126 1.84 1.98 -10.82
N ASN A 127 2.41 2.14 -12.02
CA ASN A 127 3.38 1.18 -12.58
C ASN A 127 4.63 1.06 -11.70
N ILE A 128 5.15 2.20 -11.20
CA ILE A 128 6.28 2.20 -10.27
C ILE A 128 5.93 1.41 -8.99
N LEU A 129 4.73 1.58 -8.44
CA LEU A 129 4.28 0.84 -7.26
C LEU A 129 4.12 -0.66 -7.52
N THR A 130 3.70 -1.07 -8.72
CA THR A 130 3.65 -2.48 -9.12
C THR A 130 5.04 -3.11 -9.22
N GLU A 131 6.05 -2.36 -9.70
CA GLU A 131 7.44 -2.83 -9.78
C GLU A 131 8.10 -2.93 -8.39
N LEU A 132 7.79 -1.97 -7.51
CA LEU A 132 8.38 -1.78 -6.19
C LEU A 132 7.32 -1.70 -5.08
N PRO A 133 6.54 -2.79 -4.87
CA PRO A 133 5.61 -2.84 -3.76
C PRO A 133 6.37 -2.83 -2.42
N TYR A 134 5.78 -2.22 -1.39
CA TYR A 134 6.42 -2.08 -0.07
C TYR A 134 6.84 -3.43 0.50
N GLU A 135 6.01 -4.44 0.34
CA GLU A 135 6.21 -5.78 0.86
C GLU A 135 7.50 -6.41 0.29
N LYS A 136 7.77 -6.21 -1.01
CA LYS A 136 9.02 -6.65 -1.66
C LYS A 136 10.22 -5.83 -1.20
N PHE A 137 10.04 -4.52 -1.03
CA PHE A 137 11.10 -3.63 -0.56
C PHE A 137 11.56 -4.00 0.86
N VAL A 138 10.64 -4.28 1.77
CA VAL A 138 10.96 -4.74 3.12
C VAL A 138 11.81 -6.01 3.09
N LEU A 139 11.45 -6.99 2.25
CA LEU A 139 12.21 -8.24 2.13
C LEU A 139 13.66 -8.00 1.70
N SER A 140 13.93 -7.06 0.80
CA SER A 140 15.30 -6.70 0.43
C SER A 140 16.06 -5.99 1.56
N GLU A 141 15.37 -5.33 2.47
CA GLU A 141 15.98 -4.57 3.58
C GLU A 141 16.31 -5.45 4.80
N VAL A 142 15.70 -6.63 4.93
CA VAL A 142 15.84 -7.56 6.07
C VAL A 142 17.19 -8.30 6.09
N GLY A 143 17.90 -8.38 4.95
CA GLY A 143 19.21 -9.04 4.86
C GLY A 143 20.38 -8.26 5.48
N SER A 144 20.18 -6.99 5.84
CA SER A 144 21.20 -6.21 6.54
C SER A 144 21.09 -6.42 8.05
N ASN A 145 22.20 -6.65 8.75
CA ASN A 145 22.31 -6.77 10.23
C ASN A 145 21.82 -5.53 11.04
N TYR A 146 21.14 -4.60 10.39
CA TYR A 146 20.66 -3.36 10.97
C TYR A 146 19.27 -3.58 11.57
N LYS A 147 19.11 -3.29 12.86
CA LYS A 147 17.82 -3.24 13.55
C LYS A 147 17.00 -2.07 12.99
N LYS A 148 16.36 -2.26 11.83
CA LYS A 148 15.63 -1.21 11.12
C LYS A 148 14.28 -0.94 11.79
N ASN A 149 14.07 0.29 12.24
CA ASN A 149 12.74 0.78 12.63
C ASN A 149 11.82 0.71 11.40
N PRO A 150 10.62 0.11 11.47
CA PRO A 150 9.66 0.06 10.36
C PRO A 150 9.41 1.42 9.70
N SER A 151 9.39 2.51 10.48
CA SER A 151 9.21 3.87 9.96
C SER A 151 10.39 4.34 9.09
N ASN A 152 11.62 3.88 9.38
CA ASN A 152 12.79 4.19 8.54
C ASN A 152 12.68 3.46 7.20
N VAL A 153 12.32 2.18 7.22
CA VAL A 153 12.11 1.38 6.00
C VAL A 153 11.06 2.03 5.10
N LEU A 154 9.95 2.49 5.69
CA LEU A 154 8.90 3.18 4.96
C LEU A 154 9.36 4.50 4.32
N SER A 155 10.18 5.27 5.03
CA SER A 155 10.76 6.53 4.52
C SER A 155 11.71 6.28 3.34
N ARG A 156 12.56 5.25 3.42
CA ARG A 156 13.46 4.87 2.34
C ARG A 156 12.68 4.35 1.12
N TRP A 157 11.63 3.56 1.34
CA TRP A 157 10.75 3.12 0.26
C TRP A 157 10.16 4.30 -0.51
N LEU A 158 9.59 5.28 0.19
CA LEU A 158 9.07 6.50 -0.44
C LEU A 158 10.16 7.29 -1.18
N CYS A 159 11.38 7.35 -0.64
CA CYS A 159 12.51 7.98 -1.30
C CYS A 159 12.89 7.28 -2.61
N VAL A 160 12.97 5.95 -2.61
CA VAL A 160 13.28 5.15 -3.81
C VAL A 160 12.18 5.33 -4.87
N LEU A 161 10.92 5.33 -4.46
CA LEU A 161 9.79 5.66 -5.33
C LEU A 161 9.92 7.05 -5.96
N HIS A 162 10.26 8.07 -5.16
CA HIS A 162 10.48 9.42 -5.66
C HIS A 162 11.67 9.47 -6.63
N ASN A 163 12.74 8.73 -6.36
CA ASN A 163 13.87 8.63 -7.27
C ASN A 163 13.53 7.96 -8.60
N LYS A 164 12.60 7.01 -8.66
CA LYS A 164 12.08 6.48 -9.94
C LYS A 164 11.42 7.58 -10.77
N VAL A 165 10.66 8.47 -10.14
CA VAL A 165 10.09 9.65 -10.80
C VAL A 165 11.20 10.62 -11.23
N ASN A 166 12.21 10.86 -10.39
CA ASN A 166 13.34 11.72 -10.75
C ASN A 166 14.09 11.20 -11.98
N THR A 167 14.39 9.89 -12.04
CA THR A 167 15.01 9.26 -13.21
C THR A 167 14.18 9.49 -14.47
N LYS A 168 12.85 9.26 -14.40
CA LYS A 168 11.95 9.47 -15.54
C LYS A 168 11.94 10.94 -16.01
N LEU A 169 12.08 11.89 -15.09
CA LEU A 169 12.12 13.32 -15.38
C LEU A 169 13.54 13.86 -15.66
N GLY A 170 14.57 13.01 -15.71
CA GLY A 170 15.96 13.44 -15.89
C GLY A 170 16.52 14.30 -14.75
N LYS A 171 15.96 14.17 -13.53
CA LYS A 171 16.39 14.89 -12.33
C LYS A 171 17.49 14.13 -11.59
N THR A 172 18.25 14.85 -10.78
CA THR A 172 19.25 14.24 -9.89
C THR A 172 18.59 13.31 -8.88
N LEU A 173 19.30 12.23 -8.53
CA LEU A 173 18.85 11.30 -7.51
C LEU A 173 19.15 11.87 -6.12
N PHE A 174 18.23 11.65 -5.19
CA PHE A 174 18.40 11.99 -3.79
C PHE A 174 18.96 10.77 -3.03
N SER A 175 19.90 11.00 -2.11
CA SER A 175 20.41 9.94 -1.23
C SER A 175 19.32 9.46 -0.27
N CYS A 176 18.99 8.17 -0.31
CA CYS A 176 17.97 7.61 0.58
C CYS A 176 18.53 7.12 1.92
N GLU A 177 19.73 7.57 2.29
CA GLU A 177 20.30 7.29 3.61
C GLU A 177 19.47 7.95 4.73
N ASP A 178 19.44 7.32 5.89
CA ASP A 178 18.58 7.75 7.00
C ASP A 178 18.90 9.17 7.47
N ASP A 179 20.17 9.58 7.45
CA ASP A 179 20.64 10.91 7.85
C ASP A 179 20.23 11.99 6.85
N ASP A 180 20.30 11.70 5.54
CA ASP A 180 19.90 12.63 4.49
C ASP A 180 18.39 12.86 4.51
N LEU A 181 17.61 11.79 4.70
CA LEU A 181 16.16 11.86 4.86
C LEU A 181 15.77 12.67 6.10
N GLU A 182 16.45 12.42 7.22
CA GLU A 182 16.21 13.16 8.46
C GLU A 182 16.53 14.64 8.30
N LYS A 183 17.70 14.97 7.75
CA LYS A 183 18.12 16.35 7.51
C LYS A 183 17.16 17.10 6.59
N ARG A 184 16.62 16.43 5.57
CA ARG A 184 15.77 17.07 4.55
C ARG A 184 14.31 17.23 4.98
N TRP A 185 13.76 16.27 5.71
CA TRP A 185 12.31 16.16 5.93
C TRP A 185 11.87 16.23 7.37
N LYS A 186 12.77 16.12 8.35
CA LYS A 186 12.42 16.35 9.74
C LYS A 186 12.14 17.83 9.95
N MET A 187 10.93 18.14 10.41
CA MET A 187 10.57 19.52 10.78
C MET A 187 11.56 20.01 11.85
N GLY A 188 12.22 21.14 11.58
CA GLY A 188 13.21 21.70 12.48
C GLY A 188 12.61 21.98 13.85
N SER A 189 13.21 21.42 14.90
CA SER A 189 12.85 21.70 16.28
C SER A 189 13.35 23.08 16.71
N LYS A 190 12.93 24.17 16.06
CA LYS A 190 13.08 25.54 16.57
C LYS A 190 11.95 26.44 16.05
N LYS A 191 11.06 26.77 16.98
CA LYS A 191 10.02 27.81 16.97
C LYS A 191 8.78 27.51 16.11
N CYS A 192 7.73 27.08 16.80
CA CYS A 192 6.36 27.47 16.46
C CYS A 192 6.20 28.97 16.71
#